data_AF-A0A4R4Q3X9-F1
#
_entry.id   AF-A0A4R4Q3X9-F1
#
_cell.length_a   1.000
_cell.length_b   1.000
_cell.length_c   1.000
_cell.angle_alpha   90.00
_cell.angle_beta   90.00
_cell.angle_gamma   90.00
#
_symmetry.space_group_name_H-M   'P 1'
#
loop_
_entity.id
_entity.type
_entity.pdbx_description
1 polymer ?
#
loop_
_entity_poly.entity_id
_entity_poly.type
_entity_poly.pdbx_seq_one_letter_code
_entity_poly.pdbx_strand_id
1 'polypeptide(L)'
;MPSELQRVAQQLLATLDEIPRVVAYLHDRAGKYRESAGWIGSTSNNPNARLAATQLDVAARRCEEAAHYLSLAPPKARAWTEQMVSGIRTAEPVGKSAGPRPDEPDRSAPPAERKQNGPEATKSGKTLGSDERSGLPDASARPRLTDAEGRRLLGKLPVRGQKFGQREKTRGIWRADDGTEYDLVSGRGEDSIGDDNQDLYRQAEEFAIEHRLGNPPGTLSITSHVEIKFAMLMWKRGLRDATIVINNPPCKGDSSCDEWLDKFLPPGAKLTIYGPDNFKGIHPKPPPGEGA
;
A
#
# COMPACT_ATOMS: atom_id res chain seq x y z
N MET A 1 12.53 -2.92 31.88
CA MET A 1 11.93 -1.84 31.08
C MET A 1 13.09 -1.11 30.40
N PRO A 2 13.18 -1.09 29.06
CA PRO A 2 14.21 -0.31 28.38
C PRO A 2 14.06 1.17 28.73
N SER A 3 15.19 1.90 28.81
CA SER A 3 15.14 3.34 29.02
C SER A 3 14.54 4.04 27.79
N GLU A 4 13.93 5.22 27.95
CA GLU A 4 13.43 6.00 26.81
C GLU A 4 14.53 6.26 25.76
N LEU A 5 15.78 6.45 26.21
CA LEU A 5 16.94 6.63 25.35
C LEU A 5 17.25 5.38 24.52
N GLN A 6 17.12 4.19 25.12
CA GLN A 6 17.26 2.92 24.41
C GLN A 6 16.13 2.72 23.39
N ARG A 7 14.90 3.16 23.70
CA ARG A 7 13.78 3.11 22.76
C ARG A 7 14.00 4.01 21.54
N VAL A 8 14.45 5.25 21.75
CA VAL A 8 14.77 6.19 20.67
C VAL A 8 15.92 5.67 19.80
N ALA A 9 16.97 5.12 20.43
CA ALA A 9 18.09 4.51 19.72
C ALA A 9 17.66 3.32 18.84
N GLN A 10 16.80 2.44 19.37
CA GLN A 10 16.25 1.31 18.60
C GLN A 10 15.40 1.78 17.41
N GLN A 11 14.57 2.81 17.59
CA GLN A 11 13.76 3.37 16.51
C GLN A 11 14.63 4.01 15.41
N LEU A 12 15.71 4.69 15.80
CA LEU A 12 16.66 5.24 14.84
C LEU A 12 17.38 4.12 14.07
N LEU A 13 17.85 3.07 14.74
CA LEU A 13 18.48 1.92 14.07
C LEU A 13 17.52 1.23 13.09
N ALA A 14 16.27 1.01 13.50
CA ALA A 14 15.25 0.45 12.61
C ALA A 14 15.06 1.32 11.35
N THR A 15 15.03 2.64 11.51
CA THR A 15 14.94 3.58 10.38
C THR A 15 16.18 3.52 9.48
N LEU A 16 17.38 3.38 10.08
CA LEU A 16 18.64 3.24 9.32
C LEU A 16 18.71 1.90 8.57
N ASP A 17 18.12 0.83 9.11
CA ASP A 17 18.07 -0.48 8.47
C ASP A 17 17.11 -0.52 7.27
N GLU A 18 16.15 0.41 7.20
CA GLU A 18 15.28 0.59 6.04
C GLU A 18 15.95 1.34 4.88
N ILE A 19 17.01 2.12 5.16
CA ILE A 19 17.68 2.97 4.15
C ILE A 19 18.08 2.19 2.89
N PRO A 20 18.72 1.00 2.95
CA PRO A 20 19.10 0.27 1.74
C PRO A 20 17.89 -0.08 0.85
N ARG A 21 16.74 -0.40 1.46
CA ARG A 21 15.49 -0.68 0.73
C ARG A 21 14.98 0.58 0.04
N VAL A 22 14.99 1.72 0.73
CA VAL A 22 14.54 3.01 0.18
C VAL A 22 15.48 3.48 -0.96
N VAL A 23 16.79 3.34 -0.78
CA VAL A 23 17.80 3.65 -1.80
C VAL A 23 17.58 2.81 -3.06
N ALA A 24 17.37 1.49 -2.92
CA ALA A 24 17.08 0.61 -4.04
C ALA A 24 15.78 0.99 -4.77
N TYR A 25 14.73 1.34 -4.03
CA TYR A 25 13.47 1.81 -4.59
C TYR A 25 13.63 3.11 -5.39
N LEU A 26 14.39 4.08 -4.86
CA LEU A 26 14.64 5.36 -5.53
C LEU A 26 15.44 5.17 -6.83
N HIS A 27 16.44 4.29 -6.85
CA HIS A 27 17.19 3.98 -8.07
C HIS A 27 16.31 3.29 -9.13
N ASP A 28 15.49 2.31 -8.74
CA ASP A 28 14.53 1.66 -9.65
C ASP A 28 13.55 2.69 -10.25
N ARG A 29 13.05 3.62 -9.42
CA ARG A 29 12.12 4.65 -9.89
C ARG A 29 12.81 5.66 -10.83
N ALA A 30 14.04 6.07 -10.54
CA ALA A 30 14.82 6.93 -11.41
C ALA A 30 15.06 6.29 -12.80
N GLY A 31 15.36 4.99 -12.84
CA GLY A 31 15.50 4.24 -14.09
C GLY A 31 14.22 4.29 -14.94
N LYS A 32 13.08 3.97 -14.34
CA LYS A 32 11.76 3.99 -15.03
C LYS A 32 11.39 5.37 -15.57
N TYR A 33 11.72 6.44 -14.84
CA TYR A 33 11.47 7.80 -15.30
C TYR A 33 12.35 8.15 -16.50
N ARG A 34 13.63 7.76 -16.53
CA ARG A 34 14.50 7.97 -17.69
C ARG A 34 14.05 7.19 -18.91
N GLU A 35 13.65 5.92 -18.73
CA GLU A 35 13.12 5.11 -19.82
C GLU A 35 11.88 5.75 -20.44
N SER A 36 10.97 6.24 -19.58
CA SER A 36 9.76 6.93 -20.01
C SER A 36 10.08 8.27 -20.69
N ALA A 37 11.00 9.06 -20.15
CA ALA A 37 11.44 10.32 -20.75
C ALA A 37 12.09 10.10 -22.13
N GLY A 38 12.96 9.10 -22.25
CA GLY A 38 13.60 8.72 -23.50
C GLY A 38 12.60 8.24 -24.55
N TRP A 39 11.63 7.42 -24.16
CA TRP A 39 10.57 6.96 -25.06
C TRP A 39 9.70 8.12 -25.55
N ILE A 40 9.24 8.99 -24.63
CA ILE A 40 8.39 10.14 -24.99
C ILE A 40 9.17 11.13 -25.88
N GLY A 41 10.42 11.42 -25.52
CA GLY A 41 11.28 12.35 -26.25
C GLY A 41 11.67 11.88 -27.65
N SER A 42 11.74 10.56 -27.88
CA SER A 42 12.06 9.97 -29.19
C SER A 42 10.84 9.72 -30.08
N THR A 43 9.66 9.50 -29.48
CA THR A 43 8.47 9.05 -30.22
C THR A 43 7.49 10.19 -30.55
N SER A 44 7.56 11.32 -29.83
CA SER A 44 6.57 12.40 -29.96
C SER A 44 7.18 13.76 -30.29
N ASN A 45 6.64 14.41 -31.33
CA ASN A 45 6.91 15.82 -31.65
C ASN A 45 5.95 16.80 -30.95
N ASN A 46 5.08 16.33 -30.07
CA ASN A 46 4.14 17.18 -29.34
C ASN A 46 4.89 17.98 -28.25
N PRO A 47 4.74 19.32 -28.17
CA PRO A 47 5.40 20.15 -27.16
C PRO A 47 5.06 19.75 -25.71
N ASN A 48 3.81 19.34 -25.45
CA ASN A 48 3.40 18.88 -24.12
C ASN A 48 4.06 17.55 -23.75
N ALA A 49 4.27 16.66 -24.72
CA ALA A 49 4.98 15.41 -24.51
C ALA A 49 6.46 15.66 -24.17
N ARG A 50 7.10 16.60 -24.87
CA ARG A 50 8.49 17.00 -24.58
C ARG A 50 8.64 17.65 -23.20
N LEU A 51 7.67 18.45 -22.78
CA LEU A 51 7.63 19.00 -21.42
C LEU A 51 7.50 17.89 -20.38
N ALA A 52 6.60 16.93 -20.58
CA ALA A 52 6.44 15.78 -19.69
C ALA A 52 7.72 14.92 -19.61
N ALA A 53 8.39 14.68 -20.73
CA ALA A 53 9.69 13.99 -20.76
C ALA A 53 10.75 14.73 -19.92
N THR A 54 10.81 16.07 -20.04
CA THR A 54 11.71 16.90 -19.25
C THR A 54 11.41 16.81 -17.75
N GLN A 55 10.14 16.80 -17.37
CA GLN A 55 9.72 16.66 -15.97
C GLN A 55 10.09 15.29 -15.40
N LEU A 56 9.96 14.22 -16.19
CA LEU A 56 10.38 12.87 -15.80
C LEU A 56 11.90 12.78 -15.60
N ASP A 57 12.69 13.41 -16.47
CA ASP A 57 14.15 13.49 -16.28
C ASP A 57 14.54 14.24 -15.01
N VAL A 58 13.84 15.34 -14.69
CA VAL A 58 14.05 16.06 -13.42
C VAL A 58 13.69 15.17 -12.23
N ALA A 59 12.55 14.47 -12.28
CA ALA A 59 12.14 13.55 -11.23
C ALA A 59 13.17 12.43 -11.02
N ALA A 60 13.73 11.88 -12.09
CA ALA A 60 14.78 10.87 -12.02
C ALA A 60 16.01 11.37 -11.25
N ARG A 61 16.49 12.59 -11.58
CA ARG A 61 17.64 13.20 -10.89
C ARG A 61 17.36 13.42 -9.40
N ARG A 62 16.14 13.84 -9.05
CA ARG A 62 15.76 14.03 -7.64
C ARG A 62 15.73 12.71 -6.86
N CYS A 63 15.27 11.64 -7.49
CA CYS A 63 15.33 10.30 -6.88
C CYS A 63 16.77 9.86 -6.62
N GLU A 64 17.69 10.09 -7.55
CA GLU A 64 19.12 9.76 -7.39
C GLU A 64 19.81 10.62 -6.33
N GLU A 65 19.51 11.91 -6.31
CA GLU A 65 20.02 12.85 -5.30
C GLU A 65 19.55 12.45 -3.90
N ALA A 66 18.27 12.11 -3.74
CA ALA A 66 17.73 11.58 -2.49
C ALA A 66 18.39 10.26 -2.09
N ALA A 67 18.58 9.33 -3.04
CA ALA A 67 19.25 8.06 -2.80
C ALA A 67 20.70 8.26 -2.34
N HIS A 68 21.43 9.19 -2.96
CA HIS A 68 22.79 9.57 -2.59
C HIS A 68 22.84 10.07 -1.14
N TYR A 69 22.03 11.05 -0.77
CA TYR A 69 22.01 11.55 0.60
C TYR A 69 21.63 10.48 1.64
N LEU A 70 20.65 9.62 1.31
CA LEU A 70 20.27 8.52 2.18
C LEU A 70 21.42 7.52 2.37
N SER A 71 22.17 7.19 1.32
CA SER A 71 23.33 6.29 1.43
C SER A 71 24.47 6.81 2.32
N LEU A 72 24.55 8.12 2.54
CA LEU A 72 25.57 8.75 3.39
C LEU A 72 25.22 8.70 4.90
N ALA A 73 23.94 8.48 5.24
CA ALA A 73 23.45 8.53 6.62
C ALA A 73 23.83 7.33 7.53
N PRO A 74 23.83 6.06 7.06
CA PRO A 74 24.00 4.89 7.93
C PRO A 74 25.29 4.84 8.77
N PRO A 75 26.50 5.11 8.23
CA PRO A 75 27.73 4.87 9.00
C PRO A 75 27.90 5.85 10.16
N LYS A 76 27.51 7.13 9.98
CA LYS A 76 27.63 8.15 11.03
C LYS A 76 26.55 8.00 12.10
N ALA A 77 25.32 7.69 11.70
CA ALA A 77 24.20 7.60 12.62
C ALA A 77 24.24 6.30 13.47
N ARG A 78 24.72 5.18 12.91
CA ARG A 78 24.90 3.92 13.67
C ARG A 78 25.94 4.07 14.77
N ALA A 79 27.12 4.60 14.44
CA ALA A 79 28.18 4.83 15.43
C ALA A 79 27.73 5.73 16.59
N TRP A 80 27.01 6.81 16.28
CA TRP A 80 26.44 7.70 17.29
C TRP A 80 25.39 6.99 18.17
N THR A 81 24.55 6.15 17.58
CA THR A 81 23.49 5.43 18.31
C THR A 81 24.07 4.37 19.25
N GLU A 82 25.10 3.63 18.81
CA GLU A 82 25.82 2.66 19.64
C GLU A 82 26.55 3.33 20.81
N GLN A 83 27.11 4.53 20.58
CA GLN A 83 27.77 5.32 21.63
C GLN A 83 26.78 5.83 22.69
N MET A 84 25.56 6.20 22.29
CA MET A 84 24.49 6.62 23.22
C MET A 84 23.96 5.47 24.09
N VAL A 85 23.85 4.26 23.54
CA VAL A 85 23.32 3.08 24.27
C VAL A 85 24.37 2.45 25.19
N SER A 86 25.65 2.48 24.80
CA SER A 86 26.75 1.90 25.60
C SER A 86 27.14 2.75 26.81
N GLY A 87 26.65 3.99 26.93
CA GLY A 87 26.96 4.88 28.05
C GLY A 87 28.40 5.38 28.10
N ILE A 88 29.22 5.06 27.08
CA ILE A 88 30.60 5.54 26.99
C ILE A 88 30.57 6.97 26.42
N ARG A 89 30.63 7.96 27.32
CA ARG A 89 31.04 9.33 26.95
C ARG A 89 32.54 9.30 26.63
N THR A 90 32.92 8.84 25.45
CA THR A 90 34.23 9.18 24.91
C THR A 90 34.16 10.63 24.44
N ALA A 91 35.09 11.42 24.97
CA ALA A 91 35.28 12.83 24.70
C ALA A 91 35.19 13.15 23.21
N GLU A 92 34.71 14.36 22.93
CA GLU A 92 34.77 15.00 21.62
C GLU A 92 36.08 14.67 20.89
N PRO A 93 36.05 14.48 19.56
CA PRO A 93 37.28 14.30 18.80
C PRO A 93 38.15 15.55 18.97
N VAL A 94 39.23 15.40 19.74
CA VAL A 94 40.30 16.40 19.85
C VAL A 94 40.83 16.68 18.46
N GLY A 95 40.55 17.90 18.00
CA GLY A 95 40.90 18.38 16.67
C GLY A 95 40.96 19.91 16.63
N LYS A 96 41.98 20.45 17.30
CA LYS A 96 42.61 21.79 17.14
C LYS A 96 42.00 22.99 17.87
N SER A 97 42.63 23.25 19.02
CA SER A 97 43.28 24.50 19.43
C SER A 97 42.47 25.81 19.54
N ALA A 98 42.28 26.17 20.82
CA ALA A 98 42.73 27.43 21.43
C ALA A 98 42.16 28.78 20.96
N GLY A 99 41.37 29.40 21.84
CA GLY A 99 41.12 30.84 21.89
C GLY A 99 40.18 31.19 23.06
N PRO A 100 40.56 32.07 24.02
CA PRO A 100 39.97 32.10 25.35
C PRO A 100 38.72 32.98 25.48
N ARG A 101 37.80 32.57 26.37
CA ARG A 101 36.83 33.47 27.05
C ARG A 101 37.59 34.23 28.16
N PRO A 102 37.23 35.49 28.50
CA PRO A 102 36.03 35.77 29.32
C PRO A 102 35.33 37.09 28.89
N ASP A 103 34.10 37.44 29.25
CA ASP A 103 33.54 37.62 30.59
C ASP A 103 32.00 37.57 30.55
N GLU A 104 31.42 37.00 31.62
CA GLU A 104 30.03 37.21 32.07
C GLU A 104 29.89 38.65 32.66
N PRO A 105 28.69 39.23 32.93
CA PRO A 105 27.65 38.52 33.67
C PRO A 105 26.17 38.96 33.46
N ASP A 106 25.32 38.21 34.16
CA ASP A 106 24.15 38.71 34.90
C ASP A 106 22.83 38.83 34.12
N ARG A 107 21.87 37.92 34.42
CA ARG A 107 20.75 38.22 35.34
C ARG A 107 19.67 37.13 35.34
N SER A 108 19.47 36.60 36.55
CA SER A 108 18.19 36.46 37.26
C SER A 108 17.02 35.68 36.65
N ALA A 109 16.64 34.60 37.33
CA ALA A 109 15.28 34.08 37.38
C ALA A 109 14.50 34.70 38.58
N PRO A 110 13.27 34.26 38.90
CA PRO A 110 11.95 34.56 38.32
C PRO A 110 11.06 35.30 39.38
N PRO A 111 9.71 35.48 39.23
CA PRO A 111 8.75 34.43 39.62
C PRO A 111 7.34 34.50 38.96
N ALA A 112 6.48 33.58 39.40
CA ALA A 112 5.11 33.25 38.99
C ALA A 112 3.99 34.21 39.44
N GLU A 113 2.81 34.13 38.81
CA GLU A 113 1.43 34.25 39.38
C GLU A 113 0.40 33.98 38.25
N ARG A 114 -0.50 32.99 38.31
CA ARG A 114 -1.77 32.80 39.09
C ARG A 114 -2.99 33.56 38.53
N LYS A 115 -3.98 32.79 38.02
CA LYS A 115 -5.46 32.88 38.22
C LYS A 115 -6.16 32.01 37.15
N GLN A 116 -6.82 30.88 37.46
CA GLN A 116 -8.17 30.70 38.03
C GLN A 116 -9.30 31.47 37.31
N ASN A 117 -10.17 30.75 36.58
CA ASN A 117 -11.59 30.54 36.91
C ASN A 117 -12.37 29.81 35.80
N GLY A 118 -13.13 28.75 36.17
CA GLY A 118 -14.32 28.26 35.46
C GLY A 118 -15.55 29.12 35.78
N PRO A 119 -16.77 28.84 35.26
CA PRO A 119 -17.64 27.71 35.69
C PRO A 119 -18.30 26.90 34.52
N GLU A 120 -18.62 25.61 34.70
CA GLU A 120 -19.97 25.00 34.95
C GLU A 120 -21.14 25.53 34.09
N ALA A 121 -22.17 24.78 33.69
CA ALA A 121 -22.51 23.37 33.51
C ALA A 121 -23.96 23.38 32.98
N THR A 122 -24.36 22.50 32.05
CA THR A 122 -25.75 22.00 32.04
C THR A 122 -25.87 20.67 31.32
N LYS A 123 -26.34 19.68 32.09
CA LYS A 123 -26.88 18.39 31.64
C LYS A 123 -28.21 18.60 30.92
N SER A 124 -28.53 17.72 29.99
CA SER A 124 -29.86 17.10 29.88
C SER A 124 -29.74 15.79 29.10
N GLY A 125 -29.97 14.69 29.80
CA GLY A 125 -30.20 13.39 29.17
C GLY A 125 -31.67 13.19 28.87
N LYS A 126 -31.99 12.33 27.90
CA LYS A 126 -33.22 11.55 27.90
C LYS A 126 -33.04 10.26 27.11
N THR A 127 -33.20 9.15 27.83
CA THR A 127 -33.29 7.76 27.38
C THR A 127 -34.72 7.43 26.95
N LEU A 128 -34.87 6.50 26.00
CA LEU A 128 -35.99 5.57 25.68
C LEU A 128 -35.85 5.26 24.17
N GLY A 129 -35.48 4.08 23.68
CA GLY A 129 -35.88 2.73 24.10
C GLY A 129 -37.12 2.35 23.28
N SER A 130 -36.98 1.49 22.26
CA SER A 130 -37.98 0.55 21.74
C SER A 130 -37.44 -0.15 20.50
N ASP A 131 -37.52 -1.48 20.54
CA ASP A 131 -37.43 -2.40 19.42
C ASP A 131 -38.32 -1.98 18.24
N GLU A 132 -37.79 -2.02 17.01
CA GLU A 132 -38.62 -2.41 15.88
C GLU A 132 -37.82 -3.21 14.84
N ARG A 133 -38.25 -4.46 14.74
CA ARG A 133 -37.83 -5.50 13.83
C ARG A 133 -38.43 -5.20 12.46
N SER A 134 -37.79 -4.37 11.66
CA SER A 134 -38.15 -4.18 10.25
C SER A 134 -37.12 -4.90 9.39
N GLY A 135 -37.49 -6.11 8.97
CA GLY A 135 -36.74 -6.90 8.01
C GLY A 135 -36.51 -6.10 6.74
N LEU A 136 -35.25 -5.73 6.51
CA LEU A 136 -34.81 -5.31 5.19
C LEU A 136 -34.95 -6.52 4.26
N PRO A 137 -35.57 -6.36 3.08
CA PRO A 137 -35.65 -7.44 2.12
C PRO A 137 -34.24 -7.90 1.79
N ASP A 138 -34.06 -9.22 1.83
CA ASP A 138 -32.86 -9.93 1.45
C ASP A 138 -32.27 -9.34 0.16
N ALA A 139 -31.15 -8.64 0.30
CA ALA A 139 -30.41 -8.04 -0.81
C ALA A 139 -29.78 -9.11 -1.74
N SER A 140 -29.99 -10.41 -1.47
CA SER A 140 -29.40 -11.51 -2.24
C SER A 140 -30.09 -11.85 -3.56
N ALA A 141 -31.21 -11.20 -3.93
CA ALA A 141 -32.03 -11.60 -5.07
C ALA A 141 -31.86 -10.73 -6.33
N ARG A 142 -30.67 -10.20 -6.61
CA ARG A 142 -30.36 -9.57 -7.92
C ARG A 142 -29.59 -10.53 -8.83
N PRO A 143 -29.77 -10.49 -10.16
CA PRO A 143 -29.17 -11.47 -11.05
C PRO A 143 -27.65 -11.33 -11.01
N ARG A 144 -27.01 -12.30 -10.37
CA ARG A 144 -25.56 -12.53 -10.49
C ARG A 144 -25.23 -12.62 -11.98
N LEU A 145 -24.06 -12.11 -12.35
CA LEU A 145 -23.56 -12.21 -13.72
C LEU A 145 -23.69 -13.67 -14.19
N THR A 146 -24.52 -13.90 -15.21
CA THR A 146 -24.72 -15.26 -15.72
C THR A 146 -23.43 -15.75 -16.38
N ASP A 147 -23.25 -17.07 -16.50
CA ASP A 147 -22.09 -17.66 -17.17
C ASP A 147 -21.93 -17.10 -18.59
N ALA A 148 -23.03 -16.95 -19.34
CA ALA A 148 -23.04 -16.36 -20.66
C ALA A 148 -22.54 -14.90 -20.66
N GLU A 149 -22.93 -14.10 -19.67
CA GLU A 149 -22.47 -12.72 -19.53
C GLU A 149 -21.03 -12.60 -19.08
N GLY A 150 -20.56 -13.48 -18.18
CA GLY A 150 -19.16 -13.56 -17.79
C GLY A 150 -18.27 -13.82 -18.99
N ARG A 151 -18.69 -14.75 -19.86
CA ARG A 151 -18.00 -15.02 -21.14
C ARG A 151 -18.08 -13.85 -22.11
N ARG A 152 -19.22 -13.16 -22.21
CA ARG A 152 -19.36 -11.94 -23.04
C ARG A 152 -18.40 -10.84 -22.59
N LEU A 153 -18.27 -10.61 -21.28
CA LEU A 153 -17.34 -9.63 -20.73
C LEU A 153 -15.88 -10.02 -20.97
N LEU A 154 -15.56 -11.31 -20.88
CA LEU A 154 -14.20 -11.80 -21.16
C LEU A 154 -13.77 -11.47 -22.59
N GLY A 155 -14.69 -11.56 -23.55
CA GLY A 155 -14.46 -11.17 -24.94
C GLY A 155 -14.18 -9.67 -25.16
N LYS A 156 -14.46 -8.80 -24.18
CA LYS A 156 -14.09 -7.38 -24.24
C LYS A 156 -12.64 -7.12 -23.82
N LEU A 157 -12.02 -8.06 -23.10
CA LEU A 157 -10.68 -7.86 -22.57
C LEU A 157 -9.61 -8.12 -23.64
N PRO A 158 -8.49 -7.38 -23.64
CA PRO A 158 -7.40 -7.64 -24.57
C PRO A 158 -6.80 -9.02 -24.31
N VAL A 159 -6.45 -9.73 -25.39
CA VAL A 159 -5.64 -10.95 -25.30
C VAL A 159 -4.29 -10.56 -24.72
N ARG A 160 -3.90 -11.23 -23.63
CA ARG A 160 -2.62 -10.96 -22.97
C ARG A 160 -1.48 -11.43 -23.86
N GLY A 161 -0.70 -10.49 -24.40
CA GLY A 161 0.53 -10.78 -25.12
C GLY A 161 1.69 -11.06 -24.16
N GLN A 162 2.57 -11.98 -24.54
CA GLN A 162 3.93 -12.00 -24.04
C GLN A 162 4.81 -11.26 -25.05
N LYS A 163 5.09 -9.98 -24.79
CA LYS A 163 6.17 -9.28 -25.50
C LYS A 163 7.50 -9.62 -24.81
N PHE A 164 8.55 -9.75 -25.60
CA PHE A 164 9.89 -10.10 -25.11
C PHE A 164 10.30 -9.15 -23.97
N GLY A 165 10.58 -9.70 -22.78
CA GLY A 165 11.02 -8.94 -21.60
C GLY A 165 9.93 -8.17 -20.82
N GLN A 166 8.68 -8.11 -21.29
CA GLN A 166 7.58 -7.46 -20.56
C GLN A 166 6.35 -8.35 -20.49
N ARG A 167 6.03 -8.83 -19.29
CA ARG A 167 4.78 -9.51 -19.02
C ARG A 167 3.67 -8.46 -18.94
N GLU A 168 2.76 -8.46 -19.91
CA GLU A 168 1.61 -7.54 -19.89
C GLU A 168 0.81 -7.71 -18.60
N LYS A 169 0.30 -6.60 -18.07
CA LYS A 169 -0.54 -6.60 -16.86
C LYS A 169 -1.82 -7.39 -17.12
N THR A 170 -2.24 -8.17 -16.12
CA THR A 170 -3.59 -8.72 -16.09
C THR A 170 -4.59 -7.56 -16.05
N ARG A 171 -5.59 -7.64 -16.92
CA ARG A 171 -6.73 -6.73 -17.00
C ARG A 171 -7.98 -7.51 -16.61
N GLY A 172 -8.95 -6.82 -16.03
CA GLY A 172 -10.24 -7.39 -15.75
C GLY A 172 -11.35 -6.35 -15.78
N ILE A 173 -12.58 -6.84 -15.65
CA ILE A 173 -13.78 -6.05 -15.49
C ILE A 173 -14.53 -6.57 -14.27
N TRP A 174 -14.95 -5.66 -13.41
CA TRP A 174 -15.98 -5.90 -12.42
C TRP A 174 -17.23 -5.14 -12.84
N ARG A 175 -18.40 -5.79 -12.80
CA ARG A 175 -19.68 -5.09 -12.95
C ARG A 175 -20.36 -5.02 -11.58
N ALA A 176 -20.69 -3.81 -11.14
CA ALA A 176 -21.44 -3.57 -9.93
C ALA A 176 -22.96 -3.79 -10.13
N ASP A 177 -23.70 -3.76 -9.02
CA ASP A 177 -25.15 -4.05 -9.01
C ASP A 177 -26.01 -3.02 -9.75
N ASP A 178 -25.47 -1.83 -9.98
CA ASP A 178 -26.08 -0.76 -10.79
C ASP A 178 -25.81 -0.95 -12.30
N GLY A 179 -25.06 -1.98 -12.68
CA GLY A 179 -24.65 -2.26 -14.05
C GLY A 179 -23.38 -1.54 -14.49
N THR A 180 -22.80 -0.68 -13.63
CA THR A 180 -21.56 0.04 -13.92
C THR A 180 -20.40 -0.96 -14.04
N GLU A 181 -19.64 -0.85 -15.13
CA GLU A 181 -18.44 -1.64 -15.38
C GLU A 181 -17.20 -0.86 -14.93
N TYR A 182 -16.34 -1.50 -14.15
CA TYR A 182 -15.09 -0.95 -13.64
C TYR A 182 -13.92 -1.78 -14.17
N ASP A 183 -12.90 -1.10 -14.67
CA ASP A 183 -11.66 -1.73 -15.08
C ASP A 183 -10.84 -2.17 -13.86
N LEU A 184 -10.24 -3.35 -13.98
CA LEU A 184 -9.35 -3.94 -12.99
C LEU A 184 -7.95 -4.11 -13.60
N VAL A 185 -6.90 -3.82 -12.84
CA VAL A 185 -5.53 -3.87 -13.35
C VAL A 185 -4.57 -4.45 -12.30
N SER A 186 -3.78 -5.45 -12.69
CA SER A 186 -2.70 -5.97 -11.83
C SER A 186 -1.49 -5.03 -11.78
N GLY A 187 -0.67 -5.18 -10.77
CA GLY A 187 0.61 -4.49 -10.59
C GLY A 187 0.62 -3.61 -9.36
N ARG A 188 1.78 -2.98 -9.15
CA ARG A 188 2.04 -2.05 -8.04
C ARG A 188 1.66 -0.63 -8.47
N GLY A 189 0.91 0.10 -7.65
CA GLY A 189 0.50 1.49 -7.87
C GLY A 189 -1.01 1.72 -7.75
N GLU A 190 -1.43 2.97 -7.96
CA GLU A 190 -2.83 3.40 -7.90
C GLU A 190 -3.72 2.59 -8.84
N ASP A 191 -4.80 2.07 -8.26
CA ASP A 191 -5.83 1.33 -8.93
C ASP A 191 -6.96 2.26 -9.32
N SER A 192 -7.13 2.41 -10.62
CA SER A 192 -8.28 3.09 -11.20
C SER A 192 -9.50 2.16 -11.21
N ILE A 193 -9.92 1.67 -10.03
CA ILE A 193 -11.21 0.99 -9.92
C ILE A 193 -12.28 2.05 -9.58
N GLY A 194 -12.84 2.63 -10.64
CA GLY A 194 -13.83 3.71 -10.57
C GLY A 194 -13.22 5.10 -10.39
N ASP A 195 -14.04 6.05 -9.94
CA ASP A 195 -13.67 7.46 -9.74
C ASP A 195 -12.83 7.72 -8.48
N ASP A 196 -12.76 6.73 -7.59
CA ASP A 196 -11.91 6.82 -6.40
C ASP A 196 -10.50 6.40 -6.80
N ASN A 197 -9.51 7.26 -6.56
CA ASN A 197 -8.11 6.88 -6.68
C ASN A 197 -7.74 5.97 -5.49
N GLN A 198 -7.61 4.65 -5.69
CA GLN A 198 -7.45 3.69 -4.59
C GLN A 198 -6.11 2.96 -4.68
N ASP A 199 -5.33 2.98 -3.60
CA ASP A 199 -4.14 2.13 -3.47
C ASP A 199 -4.53 0.79 -2.81
N LEU A 200 -5.19 -0.10 -3.57
CA LEU A 200 -5.61 -1.41 -3.05
C LEU A 200 -4.43 -2.37 -2.94
N TYR A 201 -3.39 -2.17 -3.74
CA TYR A 201 -2.13 -2.88 -3.61
C TYR A 201 -1.51 -2.69 -2.23
N ARG A 202 -1.37 -1.45 -1.77
CA ARG A 202 -0.82 -1.16 -0.44
C ARG A 202 -1.69 -1.74 0.67
N GLN A 203 -3.02 -1.63 0.56
CA GLN A 203 -3.93 -2.26 1.52
C GLN A 203 -3.75 -3.77 1.59
N ALA A 204 -3.54 -4.44 0.45
CA ALA A 204 -3.27 -5.87 0.42
C ALA A 204 -1.93 -6.23 1.09
N GLU A 205 -0.88 -5.40 0.92
CA GLU A 205 0.39 -5.60 1.61
C GLU A 205 0.25 -5.41 3.13
N GLU A 206 -0.41 -4.34 3.57
CA GLU A 206 -0.66 -4.06 4.98
C GLU A 206 -1.48 -5.19 5.62
N PHE A 207 -2.54 -5.65 4.95
CA PHE A 207 -3.35 -6.79 5.38
C PHE A 207 -2.51 -8.06 5.53
N ALA A 208 -1.66 -8.37 4.53
CA ALA A 208 -0.79 -9.53 4.57
C ALA A 208 0.19 -9.49 5.74
N ILE A 209 0.77 -8.32 6.03
CA ILE A 209 1.68 -8.12 7.16
C ILE A 209 0.95 -8.31 8.48
N GLU A 210 -0.20 -7.65 8.66
CA GLU A 210 -1.00 -7.70 9.89
C GLU A 210 -1.44 -9.14 10.21
N HIS A 211 -1.88 -9.87 9.19
CA HIS A 211 -2.37 -11.24 9.32
C HIS A 211 -1.27 -12.30 9.17
N ARG A 212 0.01 -11.88 9.09
CA ARG A 212 1.19 -12.75 8.95
C ARG A 212 1.05 -13.75 7.80
N LEU A 213 0.52 -13.29 6.67
CA LEU A 213 0.39 -14.07 5.45
C LEU A 213 1.70 -14.00 4.64
N GLY A 214 2.25 -15.15 4.28
CA GLY A 214 3.53 -15.26 3.56
C GLY A 214 4.77 -15.23 4.47
N ASN A 215 5.95 -15.15 3.85
CA ASN A 215 7.23 -15.14 4.58
C ASN A 215 7.62 -13.73 5.05
N PRO A 216 8.02 -13.52 6.31
CA PRO A 216 8.56 -12.25 6.80
C PRO A 216 9.80 -11.80 5.98
N PRO A 217 9.92 -10.52 5.59
CA PRO A 217 9.04 -9.39 5.88
C PRO A 217 7.91 -9.25 4.84
N GLY A 218 6.94 -10.17 4.87
CA GLY A 218 5.52 -9.95 4.61
C GLY A 218 5.12 -9.49 3.21
N THR A 219 5.92 -9.73 2.18
CA THR A 219 5.55 -9.35 0.81
C THR A 219 5.23 -10.58 -0.03
N LEU A 220 3.93 -10.87 -0.11
CA LEU A 220 3.39 -11.84 -1.05
C LEU A 220 3.30 -11.18 -2.43
N SER A 221 3.99 -11.72 -3.44
CA SER A 221 3.93 -11.19 -4.83
C SER A 221 2.51 -11.12 -5.38
N ILE A 222 1.62 -12.00 -4.89
CA ILE A 222 0.20 -12.05 -5.21
C ILE A 222 -0.61 -10.82 -4.74
N THR A 223 -0.10 -10.00 -3.82
CA THR A 223 -0.77 -8.74 -3.39
C THR A 223 -0.97 -7.76 -4.55
N SER A 224 -0.14 -7.87 -5.60
CA SER A 224 -0.27 -7.09 -6.82
C SER A 224 -1.28 -7.66 -7.83
N HIS A 225 -1.82 -8.85 -7.60
CA HIS A 225 -2.74 -9.52 -8.52
C HIS A 225 -4.15 -8.93 -8.40
N VAL A 226 -4.93 -9.00 -9.48
CA VAL A 226 -6.27 -8.39 -9.57
C VAL A 226 -7.19 -8.93 -8.48
N GLU A 227 -7.13 -10.24 -8.26
CA GLU A 227 -7.98 -11.01 -7.36
C GLU A 227 -7.82 -10.54 -5.91
N ILE A 228 -6.57 -10.39 -5.45
CA ILE A 228 -6.26 -9.97 -4.07
C ILE A 228 -6.65 -8.51 -3.86
N LYS A 229 -6.36 -7.64 -4.83
CA LYS A 229 -6.73 -6.22 -4.76
C LYS A 229 -8.25 -6.05 -4.78
N PHE A 230 -8.96 -6.88 -5.54
CA PHE A 230 -10.40 -6.90 -5.55
C PHE A 230 -10.97 -7.36 -4.20
N ALA A 231 -10.35 -8.33 -3.52
CA ALA A 231 -10.74 -8.70 -2.16
C ALA A 231 -10.64 -7.50 -1.18
N MET A 232 -9.62 -6.64 -1.31
CA MET A 232 -9.54 -5.40 -0.52
C MET A 232 -10.65 -4.41 -0.87
N LEU A 233 -11.02 -4.31 -2.14
CA LEU A 233 -12.18 -3.52 -2.55
C LEU A 233 -13.47 -4.06 -1.92
N MET A 234 -13.63 -5.37 -1.82
CA MET A 234 -14.78 -6.00 -1.17
C MET A 234 -14.86 -5.64 0.31
N TRP A 235 -13.73 -5.67 1.04
CA TRP A 235 -13.67 -5.17 2.42
C TRP A 235 -14.11 -3.71 2.53
N LYS A 236 -13.53 -2.86 1.69
CA LYS A 236 -13.75 -1.41 1.73
C LYS A 236 -15.20 -1.02 1.39
N ARG A 237 -15.80 -1.68 0.40
CA ARG A 237 -17.17 -1.40 -0.06
C ARG A 237 -18.23 -2.28 0.60
N GLY A 238 -17.84 -3.14 1.54
CA GLY A 238 -18.74 -4.08 2.21
C GLY A 238 -19.38 -5.11 1.28
N LEU A 239 -18.74 -5.42 0.15
CA LEU A 239 -19.25 -6.38 -0.83
C LEU A 239 -19.12 -7.81 -0.27
N ARG A 240 -20.22 -8.57 -0.31
CA ARG A 240 -20.28 -9.95 0.19
C ARG A 240 -20.42 -10.98 -0.91
N ASP A 241 -20.87 -10.60 -2.10
CA ASP A 241 -20.96 -11.48 -3.25
C ASP A 241 -20.59 -10.66 -4.48
N ALA A 242 -19.55 -11.06 -5.20
CA ALA A 242 -19.08 -10.31 -6.36
C ALA A 242 -18.55 -11.25 -7.45
N THR A 243 -18.61 -10.76 -8.69
CA THR A 243 -18.11 -11.48 -9.85
C THR A 243 -17.16 -10.58 -10.62
N ILE A 244 -15.96 -11.08 -10.90
CA ILE A 244 -14.97 -10.43 -11.76
C ILE A 244 -14.64 -11.29 -12.97
N VAL A 245 -14.21 -10.63 -14.02
CA VAL A 245 -13.71 -11.27 -15.24
C VAL A 245 -12.30 -10.79 -15.49
N ILE A 246 -11.34 -11.70 -15.72
CA ILE A 246 -9.93 -11.37 -15.89
C ILE A 246 -9.35 -12.06 -17.14
N ASN A 247 -8.41 -11.41 -17.81
CA ASN A 247 -7.81 -11.91 -19.06
C ASN A 247 -6.63 -12.87 -18.85
N ASN A 248 -6.38 -13.25 -17.60
CA ASN A 248 -5.35 -14.20 -17.22
C ASN A 248 -5.91 -15.05 -16.08
N PRO A 249 -5.83 -16.39 -16.13
CA PRO A 249 -6.34 -17.19 -15.05
C PRO A 249 -5.51 -16.91 -13.78
N PRO A 250 -6.13 -17.05 -12.58
CA PRO A 250 -5.39 -16.95 -11.33
C PRO A 250 -4.16 -17.86 -11.36
N CYS A 251 -3.06 -17.40 -10.77
CA CYS A 251 -1.87 -18.25 -10.69
C CYS A 251 -2.18 -19.52 -9.90
N LYS A 252 -1.45 -20.60 -10.22
CA LYS A 252 -1.57 -21.92 -9.59
C LYS A 252 -0.29 -22.24 -8.82
N GLY A 253 -0.38 -23.20 -7.89
CA GLY A 253 0.74 -23.72 -7.10
C GLY A 253 0.85 -23.10 -5.71
N ASP A 254 1.91 -23.47 -4.99
CA ASP A 254 2.17 -22.95 -3.65
C ASP A 254 2.46 -21.44 -3.73
N SER A 255 1.88 -20.66 -2.81
CA SER A 255 1.93 -19.18 -2.82
C SER A 255 1.13 -18.51 -3.94
N SER A 256 0.06 -19.15 -4.42
CA SER A 256 -0.78 -18.61 -5.50
C SER A 256 -2.06 -17.94 -5.03
N CYS A 257 -2.69 -17.13 -5.89
CA CYS A 257 -4.01 -16.56 -5.61
C CYS A 257 -5.03 -17.64 -5.26
N ASP A 258 -4.94 -18.80 -5.91
CA ASP A 258 -5.85 -19.92 -5.70
C ASP A 258 -5.75 -20.54 -4.29
N GLU A 259 -4.63 -20.33 -3.60
CA GLU A 259 -4.41 -20.78 -2.21
C GLU A 259 -4.72 -19.67 -1.20
N TRP A 260 -4.35 -18.43 -1.52
CA TRP A 260 -4.35 -17.34 -0.54
C TRP A 260 -5.59 -16.47 -0.59
N LEU A 261 -6.28 -16.38 -1.73
CA LEU A 261 -7.40 -15.45 -1.93
C LEU A 261 -8.48 -15.60 -0.86
N ASP A 262 -8.78 -16.83 -0.44
CA ASP A 262 -9.75 -17.14 0.61
C ASP A 262 -9.45 -16.42 1.93
N LYS A 263 -8.15 -16.21 2.24
CA LYS A 263 -7.69 -15.52 3.45
C LYS A 263 -7.78 -13.99 3.33
N PHE A 264 -7.85 -13.46 2.11
CA PHE A 264 -7.98 -12.02 1.86
C PHE A 264 -9.45 -11.57 1.75
N LEU A 265 -10.38 -12.50 1.49
CA LEU A 265 -11.79 -12.18 1.39
C LEU A 265 -12.39 -11.75 2.74
N PRO A 266 -13.40 -10.86 2.74
CA PRO A 266 -14.18 -10.61 3.95
C PRO A 266 -14.84 -11.89 4.46
N PRO A 267 -14.97 -12.10 5.79
CA PRO A 267 -15.61 -13.28 6.34
C PRO A 267 -17.01 -13.50 5.77
N GLY A 268 -17.28 -14.71 5.28
CA GLY A 268 -18.56 -15.07 4.65
C GLY A 268 -18.83 -14.43 3.30
N ALA A 269 -17.87 -13.69 2.73
CA ALA A 269 -17.99 -13.17 1.38
C ALA A 269 -17.62 -14.24 0.33
N LYS A 270 -18.12 -14.05 -0.89
CA LYS A 270 -17.89 -14.91 -2.04
C LYS A 270 -17.44 -14.10 -3.25
N LEU A 271 -16.41 -14.56 -3.94
CA LEU A 271 -15.89 -14.00 -5.17
C LEU A 271 -15.89 -15.06 -6.27
N THR A 272 -16.60 -14.77 -7.37
CA THR A 272 -16.58 -15.59 -8.59
C THR A 272 -15.64 -14.95 -9.61
N ILE A 273 -14.77 -15.76 -10.21
CA ILE A 273 -13.75 -15.30 -11.17
C ILE A 273 -13.92 -16.05 -12.48
N TYR A 274 -14.17 -15.31 -13.57
CA TYR A 274 -14.11 -15.84 -14.92
C TYR A 274 -12.77 -15.50 -15.57
N GLY A 275 -12.19 -16.46 -16.26
CA GLY A 275 -10.92 -16.30 -16.97
C GLY A 275 -10.91 -16.97 -18.34
N PRO A 276 -9.79 -16.84 -19.09
CA PRO A 276 -9.58 -17.54 -20.37
C PRO A 276 -9.59 -19.07 -20.19
N ASP A 277 -9.60 -19.80 -21.30
CA ASP A 277 -9.58 -21.27 -21.34
C ASP A 277 -10.72 -21.93 -20.57
N ASN A 278 -11.90 -21.31 -20.64
CA ASN A 278 -13.08 -21.69 -19.88
C ASN A 278 -12.90 -21.68 -18.36
N PHE A 279 -11.90 -20.99 -17.82
CA PHE A 279 -11.71 -20.87 -16.38
C PHE A 279 -12.93 -20.22 -15.70
N LYS A 280 -13.36 -20.83 -14.60
CA LYS A 280 -14.34 -20.32 -13.64
C LYS A 280 -13.94 -20.82 -12.25
N GLY A 281 -13.64 -19.91 -11.34
CA GLY A 281 -13.30 -20.20 -9.94
C GLY A 281 -14.26 -19.51 -8.99
N ILE A 282 -14.53 -20.13 -7.84
CA ILE A 282 -15.33 -19.55 -6.75
C ILE A 282 -14.50 -19.62 -5.48
N HIS A 283 -14.42 -18.48 -4.78
CA HIS A 283 -13.69 -18.31 -3.53
C HIS A 283 -14.63 -17.74 -2.45
N PRO A 284 -14.52 -18.13 -1.18
CA PRO A 284 -13.66 -19.20 -0.70
C PRO A 284 -14.04 -20.55 -1.30
N LYS A 285 -13.05 -21.44 -1.44
CA LYS A 285 -13.32 -22.79 -1.95
C LYS A 285 -14.21 -23.53 -0.95
N PRO A 286 -15.21 -24.29 -1.42
CA PRO A 286 -15.97 -25.15 -0.52
C PRO A 286 -15.02 -26.14 0.16
N PRO A 287 -15.27 -26.50 1.44
CA PRO A 287 -14.45 -27.48 2.12
C PRO A 287 -14.46 -28.81 1.32
N PRO A 288 -13.33 -29.54 1.29
CA PRO A 288 -13.25 -30.80 0.57
C PRO A 288 -14.26 -31.79 1.19
N GLY A 289 -15.34 -32.08 0.46
CA GLY A 289 -16.40 -33.00 0.87
C GLY A 289 -17.84 -32.50 0.72
N GLU A 290 -18.06 -31.21 0.46
CA GLU A 290 -19.42 -30.63 0.31
C GLU A 290 -19.89 -30.44 -1.15
N GLY A 291 -19.17 -30.99 -2.13
CA GLY A 291 -19.52 -30.91 -3.55
C GLY A 291 -19.64 -32.29 -4.20
N ALA A 292 -20.83 -32.87 -4.15
CA ALA A 292 -21.30 -33.93 -5.06
C ALA A 292 -22.58 -33.44 -5.75
#